data_AF-A0A1V0HQ22-F1
#
_entry.id   AF-A0A1V0HQ22-F1
#
_cell.length_a   1.000
_cell.length_b   1.000
_cell.length_c   1.000
_cell.angle_alpha   90.00
_cell.angle_beta   90.00
_cell.angle_gamma   90.00
#
_symmetry.space_group_name_H-M   'P 1'
#
loop_
_entity.id
_entity.type
_entity.pdbx_description
1 polymer ?
#
loop_
_entity_poly.entity_id
_entity_poly.type
_entity_poly.pdbx_seq_one_letter_code
_entity_poly.pdbx_strand_id
1 'polypeptide(L)'
;MKFDLIKKRKNKYVRLIKYIFISLIVSLAILIGYQLRKHNSFLKIIFLFFIILSVIFIGLYTKEGKSILRTVKESILEVKKVIWPSYTETFQTTLIILFFTAVMSTILFCTDCILIKLISLILK
;
A
#
# COMPACT_ATOMS: atom_id res chain seq x y z
N MET A 1 -18.06 28.97 21.50
CA MET A 1 -18.63 27.88 20.65
C MET A 1 -18.94 28.31 19.21
N LYS A 2 -19.73 29.37 18.94
CA LYS A 2 -20.04 29.79 17.54
C LYS A 2 -18.82 30.26 16.72
N PHE A 3 -17.83 30.89 17.36
CA PHE A 3 -16.62 31.39 16.69
C PHE A 3 -15.72 30.28 16.11
N ASP A 4 -15.59 29.12 16.78
CA ASP A 4 -14.79 27.99 16.29
C ASP A 4 -15.41 27.33 15.06
N LEU A 5 -16.75 27.30 14.97
CA LEU A 5 -17.47 26.75 13.82
C LEU A 5 -17.27 27.60 12.56
N ILE A 6 -17.17 28.93 12.72
CA ILE A 6 -16.91 29.87 11.61
C ILE A 6 -15.47 29.69 11.10
N LYS A 7 -14.50 29.58 12.02
CA LYS A 7 -13.08 29.32 11.67
C LYS A 7 -12.89 27.97 10.99
N LYS A 8 -13.59 26.93 11.47
CA LYS A 8 -13.59 25.59 10.87
C LYS A 8 -14.22 25.59 9.47
N ARG A 9 -15.32 26.31 9.25
CA ARG A 9 -15.93 26.49 7.91
C ARG A 9 -15.00 27.24 6.96
N LYS A 10 -14.39 28.36 7.38
CA LYS A 10 -13.46 29.14 6.54
C LYS A 10 -12.28 28.29 6.06
N ASN A 11 -11.68 27.49 6.94
CA ASN A 11 -10.61 26.56 6.57
C ASN A 11 -11.07 25.47 5.60
N LYS A 12 -12.33 25.00 5.72
CA LYS A 12 -12.90 24.01 4.80
C LYS A 12 -13.01 24.55 3.37
N TYR A 13 -13.48 25.79 3.19
CA TYR A 13 -13.60 26.41 1.85
C TYR A 13 -12.23 26.68 1.21
N VAL A 14 -11.28 27.21 1.97
CA VAL A 14 -9.90 27.44 1.47
C VAL A 14 -9.25 26.12 1.03
N ARG A 15 -9.55 25.02 1.73
CA ARG A 15 -9.07 23.70 1.37
C ARG A 15 -9.75 23.16 0.11
N LEU A 16 -11.07 23.32 0.00
CA LEU A 16 -11.86 22.91 -1.18
C LEU A 16 -11.40 23.63 -2.45
N ILE A 17 -11.17 24.94 -2.37
CA ILE A 17 -10.67 25.75 -3.50
C ILE A 17 -9.30 25.25 -3.96
N LYS A 18 -8.39 24.94 -3.03
CA LYS A 18 -7.06 24.38 -3.37
C LYS A 18 -7.17 23.03 -4.09
N TYR A 19 -8.03 22.13 -3.61
CA TYR A 19 -8.23 20.83 -4.26
C TYR A 19 -8.90 20.94 -5.64
N ILE A 20 -9.85 21.85 -5.80
CA ILE A 20 -10.47 22.13 -7.10
C ILE A 20 -9.41 22.65 -8.08
N PHE A 21 -8.54 23.56 -7.64
CA PHE A 21 -7.47 24.09 -8.48
C PHE A 21 -6.45 23.02 -8.92
N ILE A 22 -6.05 22.15 -7.99
CA ILE A 22 -5.19 21.00 -8.29
C ILE A 22 -5.87 20.04 -9.28
N SER A 23 -7.14 19.72 -9.06
CA SER A 23 -7.92 18.85 -9.95
C SER A 23 -8.05 19.45 -11.35
N LEU A 24 -8.22 20.76 -11.46
CA LEU A 24 -8.28 21.47 -12.73
C LEU A 24 -6.95 21.33 -13.49
N ILE A 25 -5.82 21.58 -12.81
CA ILE A 25 -4.47 21.43 -13.39
C ILE A 25 -4.22 20.00 -13.88
N VAL A 26 -4.63 18.99 -13.11
CA VAL A 26 -4.49 17.58 -13.49
C VAL A 26 -5.35 17.25 -14.70
N SER A 27 -6.60 17.73 -14.75
CA SER A 27 -7.47 17.54 -15.91
C SER A 27 -6.90 18.18 -17.18
N LEU A 28 -6.38 19.41 -17.10
CA LEU A 28 -5.71 20.06 -18.24
C LEU A 28 -4.48 19.28 -18.69
N ALA A 29 -3.67 18.79 -17.75
CA ALA A 29 -2.52 17.95 -18.05
C ALA A 29 -2.88 16.67 -18.81
N ILE A 30 -3.97 16.01 -18.45
CA ILE A 30 -4.47 14.81 -19.13
C ILE A 30 -4.92 15.14 -20.56
N LEU A 31 -5.65 16.26 -20.74
CA LEU A 31 -6.10 16.72 -22.05
C LEU A 31 -4.93 17.05 -22.98
N ILE A 32 -3.91 17.74 -22.46
CA ILE A 32 -2.68 18.06 -23.20
C ILE A 32 -1.90 16.77 -23.53
N GLY A 33 -1.82 15.83 -22.58
CA GLY A 33 -1.20 14.53 -22.78
C GLY A 33 -1.89 13.68 -23.85
N TYR A 34 -3.21 13.83 -24.02
CA TYR A 34 -3.97 13.17 -25.09
C TYR A 34 -3.65 13.78 -26.46
N GLN A 35 -3.54 15.11 -26.54
CA GLN A 35 -3.19 15.83 -27.78
C GLN A 35 -1.79 15.45 -28.29
N LEU A 36 -0.85 15.22 -27.36
CA LEU A 36 0.54 14.82 -27.64
C LEU A 36 0.70 13.37 -28.11
N ARG A 37 -0.39 12.58 -28.19
CA ARG A 37 -0.35 11.17 -28.63
C ARG A 37 0.12 10.99 -30.09
N LYS A 38 0.10 12.05 -30.90
CA LYS A 38 0.60 12.04 -32.30
C LYS A 38 2.10 12.34 -32.45
N HIS A 39 2.83 12.71 -31.39
CA HIS A 39 4.26 13.09 -31.44
C HIS A 39 5.14 12.22 -30.53
N ASN A 40 6.46 12.29 -30.73
CA ASN A 40 7.54 11.52 -30.08
C ASN A 40 7.28 11.13 -28.61
N SER A 41 7.40 9.83 -28.31
CA SER A 41 7.17 9.22 -26.99
C SER A 41 7.99 9.82 -25.84
N PHE A 42 9.19 10.34 -26.11
CA PHE A 42 10.06 10.91 -25.07
C PHE A 42 9.50 12.21 -24.44
N LEU A 43 8.96 13.12 -25.25
CA LEU A 43 8.42 14.40 -24.75
C LEU A 43 7.22 14.20 -23.82
N LYS A 44 6.43 13.16 -24.07
CA LYS A 44 5.29 12.77 -23.22
C LYS A 44 5.73 12.38 -21.80
N ILE A 45 6.81 11.61 -21.69
CA ILE A 45 7.31 11.10 -20.41
C ILE A 45 7.83 12.26 -19.55
N ILE A 46 8.60 13.17 -20.14
CA ILE A 46 9.10 14.37 -19.44
C ILE A 46 7.93 15.25 -18.98
N PHE A 47 6.95 15.51 -19.85
CA PHE A 47 5.82 16.37 -19.52
C PHE A 47 4.97 15.78 -18.37
N LEU A 48 4.66 14.48 -18.44
CA LEU A 48 3.90 13.79 -17.40
C LEU A 48 4.67 13.79 -16.06
N PHE A 49 5.98 13.56 -16.10
CA PHE A 49 6.83 13.61 -14.92
C PHE A 49 6.81 15.00 -14.27
N PHE A 50 6.92 16.08 -15.05
CA PHE A 50 6.90 17.44 -14.52
C PHE A 50 5.56 17.80 -13.85
N ILE A 51 4.44 17.36 -14.43
CA ILE A 51 3.11 17.55 -13.84
C ILE A 51 2.99 16.81 -12.50
N ILE A 52 3.36 15.54 -12.48
CA ILE A 52 3.33 14.71 -11.27
C ILE A 52 4.17 15.37 -10.17
N LEU A 53 5.39 15.81 -10.53
CA LEU A 53 6.29 16.49 -9.62
C LEU A 53 5.70 17.79 -9.08
N SER A 54 5.08 18.60 -9.94
CA SER A 54 4.41 19.85 -9.55
C SER A 54 3.25 19.62 -8.58
N VAL A 55 2.39 18.63 -8.85
CA VAL A 55 1.26 18.25 -7.97
C VAL A 55 1.77 17.80 -6.60
N ILE A 56 2.80 16.96 -6.57
CA ILE A 56 3.44 16.49 -5.33
C ILE A 56 4.03 17.67 -4.56
N PHE A 57 4.76 18.56 -5.23
CA PHE A 57 5.33 19.76 -4.63
C PHE A 57 4.23 20.60 -3.97
N ILE A 58 3.20 20.97 -4.72
CA ILE A 58 2.08 21.77 -4.23
C ILE A 58 1.39 21.08 -3.05
N GLY A 59 1.19 19.76 -3.12
CA GLY A 59 0.63 18.95 -2.05
C GLY A 59 1.41 19.03 -0.75
N LEU A 60 2.75 18.92 -0.81
CA LEU A 60 3.63 18.97 0.36
C LEU A 60 3.64 20.35 1.03
N TYR A 61 3.52 21.44 0.28
CA TYR A 61 3.46 22.80 0.84
C TYR A 61 2.12 23.11 1.55
N THR A 62 1.07 22.30 1.38
CA THR A 62 -0.21 22.51 2.08
C THR A 62 -0.14 22.14 3.57
N LYS A 63 -1.03 22.74 4.38
CA LYS A 63 -1.15 22.44 5.82
C LYS A 63 -1.47 20.96 6.08
N GLU A 64 -2.29 20.36 5.21
CA GLU A 64 -2.62 18.93 5.25
C GLU A 64 -1.37 18.08 4.92
N GLY A 65 -0.59 18.48 3.89
CA GLY A 65 0.66 17.83 3.53
C GLY A 65 1.68 17.80 4.68
N LYS A 66 1.84 18.92 5.39
CA LYS A 66 2.70 18.99 6.60
C LYS A 66 2.21 18.09 7.74
N SER A 67 0.90 17.92 7.89
CA SER A 67 0.33 17.02 8.89
C SER A 67 0.65 15.56 8.57
N ILE A 68 0.50 15.16 7.31
CA ILE A 68 0.83 13.81 6.84
C ILE A 68 2.32 13.52 7.04
N LEU A 69 3.19 14.47 6.68
CA LEU A 69 4.64 14.34 6.90
C LEU A 69 5.00 14.18 8.38
N ARG A 70 4.26 14.85 9.28
CA ARG A 70 4.45 14.70 10.71
C ARG A 70 4.05 13.30 11.19
N THR A 71 2.88 12.82 10.77
CA THR A 71 2.42 11.46 11.10
C THR A 71 3.37 10.39 10.58
N VAL A 72 3.88 10.52 9.34
CA VAL A 72 4.87 9.59 8.77
C VAL A 72 6.13 9.55 9.63
N LYS A 73 6.64 10.71 10.06
CA LYS A 73 7.81 10.78 10.95
C LYS A 73 7.54 10.10 12.29
N GLU A 74 6.37 10.34 12.87
CA GLU A 74 5.94 9.71 14.13
C GLU A 74 5.82 8.18 13.98
N SER A 75 5.23 7.67 12.89
CA SER A 75 5.13 6.23 12.60
C SER A 75 6.50 5.55 12.43
N ILE A 76 7.47 6.21 11.79
CA ILE A 76 8.83 5.63 11.65
C ILE A 76 9.51 5.52 13.02
N LEU A 77 9.29 6.49 13.92
CA LEU A 77 9.82 6.42 15.28
C LEU A 77 9.19 5.29 16.10
N GLU A 78 7.94 4.93 15.83
CA GLU A 78 7.26 3.80 16.46
C GLU A 78 7.72 2.45 15.89
N VAL A 79 7.92 2.34 14.58
CA VAL A 79 8.46 1.12 13.96
C VAL A 79 9.85 0.79 14.52
N LYS A 80 10.66 1.80 14.85
CA LYS A 80 11.96 1.60 15.52
C LYS A 80 11.84 1.06 16.95
N LYS A 81 10.67 1.20 17.60
CA LYS A 81 10.39 0.60 18.92
C LYS A 81 9.96 -0.86 18.82
N VAL A 82 9.66 -1.34 17.62
CA VAL A 82 9.43 -2.77 17.38
C VAL A 82 10.78 -3.45 17.49
N ILE A 83 11.04 -3.99 18.67
CA ILE A 83 12.03 -5.04 18.86
C ILE A 83 11.62 -6.22 17.98
N TRP A 84 12.27 -6.34 16.82
CA TRP A 84 12.08 -7.50 15.97
C TRP A 84 12.55 -8.74 16.74
N PRO A 85 11.78 -9.84 16.66
CA PRO A 85 12.11 -11.07 17.38
C PRO A 85 13.53 -11.52 17.03
N SER A 86 14.26 -11.99 18.03
CA SER A 86 15.59 -12.58 17.83
C SER A 86 15.47 -13.76 16.87
N TYR A 87 16.51 -13.99 16.06
CA TYR A 87 16.57 -15.13 15.13
C TYR A 87 16.27 -16.45 15.85
N THR A 88 16.69 -16.58 17.11
CA THR A 88 16.48 -17.78 17.94
C THR A 88 15.01 -18.12 18.16
N GLU A 89 14.15 -17.14 18.43
CA GLU A 89 12.72 -17.35 18.68
C GLU A 89 11.97 -17.71 17.39
N THR A 90 12.39 -17.11 16.27
CA THR A 90 11.83 -17.37 14.95
C THR A 90 12.17 -18.79 14.47
N PHE A 91 13.40 -19.25 14.71
CA PHE A 91 13.81 -20.61 14.36
C PHE A 91 13.11 -21.67 15.22
N GLN A 92 12.94 -21.41 16.52
CA GLN A 92 12.25 -22.34 17.42
C GLN A 92 10.80 -22.58 16.98
N THR A 93 10.06 -21.51 16.70
CA THR A 93 8.66 -21.60 16.25
C THR A 93 8.55 -22.24 14.87
N THR A 94 9.44 -21.91 13.94
CA THR A 94 9.47 -22.52 12.60
C THR A 94 9.76 -24.02 12.66
N LEU A 95 10.71 -24.46 13.50
CA LEU A 95 11.01 -25.88 13.69
C LEU A 95 9.83 -26.65 14.28
N ILE A 96 9.13 -26.07 15.25
CA ILE A 96 7.92 -26.67 15.83
C ILE A 96 6.85 -26.86 14.74
N ILE A 97 6.60 -25.83 13.92
CA ILE A 97 5.61 -25.90 12.82
C ILE A 97 6.03 -26.93 11.76
N LEU A 98 7.31 -26.98 11.40
CA LEU A 98 7.84 -27.93 10.42
C LEU A 98 7.67 -29.37 10.91
N PHE A 99 8.02 -29.63 12.17
CA PHE A 99 7.83 -30.94 12.77
C PHE A 99 6.36 -31.35 12.80
N PHE A 100 5.48 -30.45 13.26
CA PHE A 100 4.05 -30.69 13.30
C PHE A 100 3.48 -31.00 11.90
N THR A 101 3.86 -30.21 10.89
CA THR A 101 3.39 -30.39 9.51
C THR A 101 3.92 -31.69 8.90
N ALA A 102 5.17 -32.07 9.18
CA ALA A 102 5.76 -33.33 8.73
C ALA A 102 5.02 -34.55 9.32
N VAL A 103 4.66 -34.50 10.61
CA VAL A 103 3.87 -35.55 11.27
C VAL A 103 2.49 -35.66 10.63
N MET A 104 1.78 -34.54 10.45
CA MET A 104 0.45 -34.53 9.83
C MET A 104 0.47 -35.05 8.39
N SER A 105 1.46 -34.62 7.59
CA SER A 105 1.64 -35.11 6.22
C SER A 105 1.92 -36.61 6.17
N THR A 106 2.69 -37.14 7.11
CA THR A 106 2.99 -38.58 7.20
C THR A 106 1.74 -39.40 7.52
N ILE A 107 0.90 -38.92 8.46
CA ILE A 107 -0.34 -39.60 8.83
C ILE A 107 -1.32 -39.63 7.65
N LEU A 108 -1.46 -38.50 6.94
CA LEU A 108 -2.33 -38.42 5.77
C LEU A 108 -1.86 -39.38 4.68
N PHE A 109 -0.56 -39.33 4.34
CA PHE A 109 0.05 -40.21 3.34
C PHE A 109 -0.11 -41.71 3.65
N CYS A 110 0.06 -42.09 4.92
CA CYS A 110 -0.15 -43.47 5.35
C CYS A 110 -1.60 -43.92 5.13
N THR A 111 -2.55 -43.05 5.46
CA THR A 111 -3.98 -43.29 5.26
C THR A 111 -4.33 -43.43 3.79
N ASP A 112 -3.84 -42.52 2.93
CA ASP A 112 -4.02 -42.58 1.49
C ASP A 112 -3.46 -43.89 0.89
N CYS A 113 -2.27 -44.31 1.32
CA CYS A 113 -1.65 -45.56 0.88
C CYS A 113 -2.48 -46.80 1.26
N ILE A 114 -3.07 -46.82 2.46
CA ILE A 114 -3.94 -47.91 2.93
C ILE A 114 -5.23 -47.95 2.12
N LEU A 115 -5.86 -46.80 1.87
CA LEU A 115 -7.07 -46.67 1.06
C LEU A 115 -6.86 -47.19 -0.36
N ILE A 116 -5.76 -46.80 -1.03
CA ILE A 116 -5.44 -47.26 -2.39
C ILE A 116 -5.29 -48.79 -2.42
N LYS A 117 -4.62 -49.37 -1.41
CA LYS A 117 -4.41 -50.82 -1.32
C LYS A 117 -5.71 -51.58 -1.08
N LEU A 118 -6.62 -51.03 -0.26
CA LEU A 118 -7.97 -51.57 -0.03
C LEU A 118 -8.81 -51.55 -1.30
N ILE A 119 -8.84 -50.41 -2.01
CA ILE A 119 -9.58 -50.27 -3.27
C ILE A 119 -9.03 -51.25 -4.32
N SER A 120 -7.70 -51.37 -4.44
CA SER A 120 -7.07 -52.33 -5.36
C SER A 120 -7.36 -53.78 -5.02
N LEU A 121 -7.66 -54.11 -3.76
CA LEU A 121 -8.02 -55.46 -3.32
C LEU A 121 -9.51 -55.76 -3.58
N ILE A 122 -10.38 -54.75 -3.51
CA ILE A 122 -11.80 -54.87 -3.90
C ILE A 122 -11.96 -55.00 -5.42
N LEU A 123 -11.16 -54.26 -6.19
CA LEU A 123 -11.29 -54.23 -7.65
C LEU A 123 -10.70 -55.47 -8.34
N LYS A 124 -9.93 -56.28 -7.61
CA LYS A 124 -9.28 -57.49 -8.10
C LYS A 124 -10.03 -58.73 -7.61
#